data_AF-A0A349VV15-F1
#
_entry.id   AF-A0A349VV15-F1
#
_cell.length_a   1.000
_cell.length_b   1.000
_cell.length_c   1.000
_cell.angle_alpha   90.00
_cell.angle_beta   90.00
_cell.angle_gamma   90.00
#
_symmetry.space_group_name_H-M   'P 1'
#
loop_
_entity.id
_entity.type
_entity.pdbx_description
1 polymer ?
#
loop_
_entity_poly.entity_id
_entity_poly.type
_entity_poly.pdbx_seq_one_letter_code
_entity_poly.pdbx_strand_id
1 'polypeptide(L)'
;MENINTLARRHFGTWNNFILAAGLQPNVTKTPEQVRLELLALLNKFYNEHSRIPMRREFSSRTGSIVKYFGSWNKFIAAGGFAPNDRRIPSIGKLKNSLVKFYIKHHRSPTVADCLHKNGLYNDRSYFAHFKVTTWADVLEYAGLNSYFRITTMTES
;
A
#
# COMPACT_ATOMS: atom_id res chain seq x y z
N MET A 1 8.45 -54.42 15.70
CA MET A 1 7.90 -53.29 16.47
C MET A 1 6.90 -52.56 15.58
N GLU A 2 5.64 -52.45 15.99
CA GLU A 2 4.63 -51.71 15.22
C GLU A 2 4.98 -50.22 15.19
N ASN A 3 4.82 -49.59 14.02
CA ASN A 3 5.09 -48.16 13.85
C ASN A 3 3.99 -47.34 14.54
N ILE A 4 4.39 -46.33 15.32
CA ILE A 4 3.49 -45.46 16.09
C ILE A 4 2.45 -44.76 15.21
N ASN A 5 2.81 -44.49 13.94
CA ASN A 5 1.92 -43.91 12.94
C ASN A 5 0.81 -44.89 12.52
N THR A 6 1.14 -46.19 12.44
CA THR A 6 0.18 -47.25 12.15
C THR A 6 -0.78 -47.45 13.32
N LEU A 7 -0.25 -47.45 14.56
CA LEU A 7 -1.07 -47.57 15.77
C LEU A 7 -2.02 -46.37 15.93
N ALA A 8 -1.50 -45.15 15.73
CA ALA A 8 -2.26 -43.91 15.78
C ALA A 8 -3.41 -43.89 14.77
N ARG A 9 -3.16 -44.30 13.52
CA ARG A 9 -4.21 -44.40 12.49
C ARG A 9 -5.24 -45.47 12.80
N ARG A 10 -4.83 -46.59 13.40
CA ARG A 10 -5.72 -47.71 13.70
C ARG A 10 -6.68 -47.41 14.86
N HIS A 11 -6.22 -46.68 15.88
CA HIS A 11 -7.02 -46.34 17.05
C HIS A 11 -7.75 -44.99 16.95
N PHE A 12 -7.19 -44.01 16.24
CA PHE A 12 -7.72 -42.64 16.19
C PHE A 12 -8.09 -42.17 14.77
N GLY A 13 -7.89 -43.02 13.76
CA GLY A 13 -8.18 -42.74 12.35
C GLY A 13 -7.08 -41.91 11.68
N THR A 14 -6.92 -40.65 12.08
CA THR A 14 -5.90 -39.74 11.52
C THR A 14 -4.84 -39.37 12.55
N TRP A 15 -3.65 -39.01 12.07
CA TRP A 15 -2.57 -38.53 12.95
C TRP A 15 -2.99 -37.26 13.72
N ASN A 16 -3.78 -36.37 13.12
CA ASN A 16 -4.28 -35.18 13.80
C ASN A 16 -5.26 -35.52 14.93
N ASN A 17 -6.10 -36.54 14.74
CA ASN A 17 -6.99 -37.02 15.80
C ASN A 17 -6.20 -37.65 16.96
N PHE A 18 -5.13 -38.39 16.66
CA PHE A 18 -4.22 -38.91 17.67
C PHE A 18 -3.55 -37.78 18.47
N ILE A 19 -3.08 -36.73 17.79
CA ILE A 19 -2.49 -35.54 18.44
C ILE A 19 -3.55 -34.83 19.31
N LEU A 20 -4.78 -34.65 18.82
CA LEU A 20 -5.90 -34.09 19.60
C LEU A 20 -6.23 -34.93 20.83
N ALA A 21 -6.30 -36.26 20.68
CA ALA A 21 -6.57 -37.18 21.79
C ALA A 21 -5.43 -37.20 22.82
N ALA A 22 -4.20 -36.91 22.41
CA ALA A 22 -3.05 -36.70 23.28
C ALA A 22 -3.07 -35.32 24.00
N GLY A 23 -4.13 -34.52 23.82
CA GLY A 23 -4.25 -33.18 24.39
C GLY A 23 -3.34 -32.14 23.72
N LEU A 24 -2.77 -32.47 22.57
CA LEU A 24 -1.89 -31.60 21.81
C LEU A 24 -2.65 -30.93 20.66
N GLN A 25 -2.22 -29.74 20.26
CA GLN A 25 -2.78 -29.03 19.11
C GLN A 25 -2.20 -29.66 17.83
N PRO A 26 -3.01 -30.28 16.96
CA PRO A 26 -2.54 -30.80 15.69
C PRO A 26 -1.95 -29.67 14.85
N ASN A 27 -0.88 -29.96 14.13
CA ASN A 27 -0.32 -29.03 13.16
C ASN A 27 -1.24 -29.01 11.93
N VAL A 28 -2.38 -28.34 12.06
CA VAL A 28 -3.36 -28.21 10.99
C VAL A 28 -2.77 -27.28 9.95
N THR A 29 -2.44 -27.82 8.79
CA THR A 29 -2.16 -27.01 7.61
C THR A 29 -3.38 -26.17 7.32
N LYS A 30 -3.28 -24.85 7.51
CA LYS A 30 -4.36 -23.91 7.22
C LYS A 30 -4.89 -24.15 5.81
N THR A 31 -6.20 -24.14 5.65
CA THR A 31 -6.81 -24.22 4.32
C THR A 31 -6.43 -22.98 3.50
N PRO A 32 -6.40 -23.06 2.16
CA PRO A 32 -6.15 -21.90 1.31
C PRO A 32 -7.06 -20.72 1.65
N GLU A 33 -8.34 -20.97 1.94
CA GLU A 33 -9.34 -19.98 2.34
C GLU A 33 -8.97 -19.30 3.66
N GLN A 34 -8.54 -20.05 4.67
CA GLN A 34 -8.08 -19.49 5.94
C GLN A 34 -6.87 -18.57 5.75
N VAL A 35 -5.90 -18.97 4.94
CA VAL A 35 -4.72 -18.14 4.66
C VAL A 35 -5.12 -16.87 3.89
N ARG A 36 -6.06 -16.95 2.95
CA ARG A 36 -6.57 -15.78 2.23
C ARG A 36 -7.25 -14.79 3.19
N LEU A 37 -8.11 -15.28 4.08
CA LEU A 37 -8.80 -14.45 5.07
C LEU A 37 -7.81 -13.77 6.02
N GLU A 38 -6.80 -14.48 6.51
CA GLU A 38 -5.76 -13.89 7.37
C GLU A 38 -4.97 -12.78 6.67
N LEU A 39 -4.61 -12.97 5.40
CA LEU A 39 -3.90 -11.98 4.62
C LEU A 39 -4.75 -10.72 4.39
N LEU A 40 -6.05 -10.87 4.14
CA LEU A 40 -6.99 -9.75 4.01
C LEU A 40 -7.21 -9.04 5.36
N ALA A 41 -7.31 -9.78 6.45
CA ALA A 41 -7.41 -9.20 7.80
C ALA A 41 -6.18 -8.35 8.14
N LEU A 42 -4.98 -8.82 7.79
CA LEU A 42 -3.74 -8.06 7.93
C LEU A 42 -3.74 -6.79 7.08
N LEU A 43 -4.25 -6.85 5.84
CA LEU A 43 -4.39 -5.68 4.98
C LEU A 43 -5.32 -4.63 5.59
N ASN A 44 -6.50 -5.05 6.08
CA ASN A 44 -7.45 -4.16 6.73
C ASN A 44 -6.91 -3.57 8.03
N LYS A 45 -6.21 -4.37 8.84
CA LYS A 45 -5.56 -3.88 10.06
C LYS A 45 -4.55 -2.78 9.74
N PHE A 46 -3.70 -3.00 8.75
CA PHE A 46 -2.71 -2.01 8.31
C PHE A 46 -3.39 -0.72 7.82
N TYR A 47 -4.46 -0.85 7.04
CA TYR A 47 -5.22 0.29 6.55
C TYR A 47 -5.84 1.10 7.70
N ASN A 48 -6.44 0.43 8.69
CA ASN A 48 -7.04 1.10 9.84
C ASN A 48 -5.99 1.84 10.69
N GLU A 49 -4.79 1.30 10.82
CA GLU A 49 -3.71 1.88 11.63
C GLU A 49 -3.00 3.05 10.93
N HIS A 50 -2.81 2.97 9.61
CA HIS A 50 -2.02 3.97 8.87
C HIS A 50 -2.85 4.84 7.91
N SER A 51 -4.15 4.60 7.83
CA SER A 51 -5.08 5.24 6.87
C SER A 51 -4.59 5.22 5.42
N ARG A 52 -3.79 4.20 5.06
CA ARG A 52 -3.23 4.01 3.71
C ARG A 52 -3.04 2.54 3.37
N ILE A 53 -2.96 2.25 2.08
CA ILE A 53 -2.66 0.90 1.58
C ILE A 53 -1.18 0.58 1.81
N PRO A 54 -0.83 -0.64 2.24
CA PRO A 54 0.56 -1.04 2.41
C PRO A 54 1.32 -1.09 1.08
N MET A 55 2.61 -0.83 1.16
CA MET A 55 3.57 -1.11 0.11
C MET A 55 4.06 -2.55 0.23
N ARG A 56 4.45 -3.15 -0.89
CA ARG A 56 4.95 -4.54 -0.93
C ARG A 56 6.08 -4.82 0.08
N ARG A 57 6.94 -3.83 0.35
CA ARG A 57 8.05 -3.94 1.32
C ARG A 57 7.59 -4.16 2.77
N GLU A 58 6.40 -3.68 3.12
CA GLU A 58 5.81 -3.78 4.47
C GLU A 58 5.25 -5.18 4.73
N PHE A 59 5.09 -5.97 3.65
CA PHE A 59 4.65 -7.37 3.66
C PHE A 59 5.71 -8.28 3.02
N SER A 60 6.99 -7.93 3.13
CA SER A 60 8.10 -8.68 2.53
C SER A 60 8.06 -10.17 2.92
N SER A 61 7.87 -10.47 4.21
CA SER A 61 7.77 -11.84 4.75
C SER A 61 6.56 -12.62 4.24
N ARG A 62 5.49 -11.94 3.79
CA ARG A 62 4.23 -12.55 3.32
C ARG A 62 4.07 -12.49 1.81
N THR A 63 5.04 -11.90 1.10
CA THR A 63 4.98 -11.71 -0.35
C THR A 63 4.85 -13.04 -1.10
N GLY A 64 5.56 -14.09 -0.65
CA GLY A 64 5.46 -15.43 -1.24
C GLY A 64 4.05 -16.01 -1.13
N SER A 65 3.46 -15.96 0.06
CA SER A 65 2.08 -16.42 0.30
C SER A 65 1.06 -15.59 -0.49
N ILE A 66 1.21 -14.27 -0.53
CA ILE A 66 0.31 -13.37 -1.28
C ILE A 66 0.31 -13.73 -2.76
N VAL A 67 1.49 -13.93 -3.36
CA VAL A 67 1.60 -14.34 -4.76
C VAL A 67 1.00 -15.73 -4.97
N LYS A 68 1.23 -16.67 -4.05
CA LYS A 68 0.67 -18.04 -4.13
C LYS A 68 -0.87 -18.05 -4.11
N TYR A 69 -1.50 -17.30 -3.21
CA TYR A 69 -2.95 -17.40 -2.98
C TYR A 69 -3.78 -16.38 -3.78
N PHE A 70 -3.21 -15.24 -4.17
CA PHE A 70 -3.90 -14.17 -4.91
C PHE A 70 -3.34 -13.93 -6.32
N GLY A 71 -2.21 -14.56 -6.67
CA GLY A 71 -1.54 -14.44 -7.97
C GLY A 71 -0.64 -13.21 -8.11
N SER A 72 -1.03 -12.05 -7.56
CA SER A 72 -0.18 -10.85 -7.57
C SER A 72 -0.48 -9.91 -6.41
N TRP A 73 0.46 -9.00 -6.12
CA TRP A 73 0.26 -7.95 -5.12
C TRP A 73 -0.98 -7.09 -5.44
N ASN A 74 -1.15 -6.68 -6.69
CA ASN A 74 -2.28 -5.84 -7.09
C ASN A 74 -3.61 -6.59 -6.99
N LYS A 75 -3.65 -7.89 -7.33
CA LYS A 75 -4.84 -8.73 -7.13
C LYS A 75 -5.19 -8.89 -5.65
N PHE A 76 -4.18 -8.97 -4.79
CA PHE A 76 -4.38 -8.99 -3.34
C PHE A 76 -4.97 -7.67 -2.79
N ILE A 77 -4.43 -6.53 -3.21
CA ILE A 77 -4.99 -5.22 -2.83
C ILE A 77 -6.42 -5.05 -3.34
N ALA A 78 -6.68 -5.44 -4.59
CA ALA A 78 -8.02 -5.42 -5.18
C ALA A 78 -9.00 -6.36 -4.44
N ALA A 79 -8.55 -7.55 -4.02
CA ALA A 79 -9.36 -8.48 -3.24
C ALA A 79 -9.70 -7.94 -1.84
N GLY A 80 -8.92 -7.00 -1.31
CA GLY A 80 -9.24 -6.24 -0.10
C GLY A 80 -10.20 -5.07 -0.33
N GLY A 81 -10.71 -4.88 -1.55
CA GLY A 81 -11.59 -3.75 -1.89
C GLY A 81 -10.86 -2.44 -2.12
N PHE A 82 -9.53 -2.46 -2.25
CA PHE A 82 -8.73 -1.26 -2.44
C PHE A 82 -8.25 -1.11 -3.89
N ALA A 83 -8.10 0.13 -4.35
CA ALA A 83 -7.47 0.42 -5.63
C ALA A 83 -5.98 -0.01 -5.58
N PRO A 84 -5.48 -0.80 -6.55
CA PRO A 84 -4.09 -1.20 -6.58
C PRO A 84 -3.14 0.01 -6.59
N ASN A 85 -2.02 -0.09 -5.87
CA ASN A 85 -0.93 0.87 -5.98
C ASN A 85 -0.31 0.75 -7.38
N ASP A 86 -0.81 1.54 -8.34
CA ASP A 86 -0.15 1.66 -9.63
C ASP A 86 1.17 2.41 -9.42
N ARG A 87 2.29 1.74 -9.73
CA ARG A 87 3.62 2.35 -9.66
C ARG A 87 3.73 3.59 -10.57
N ARG A 88 2.87 3.70 -11.59
CA ARG A 88 2.78 4.83 -12.50
C ARG A 88 2.03 6.01 -11.89
N ILE A 89 1.18 5.76 -10.90
CA ILE A 89 0.38 6.78 -10.23
C ILE A 89 1.11 7.20 -8.94
N PRO A 90 1.72 8.40 -8.91
CA PRO A 90 2.45 8.85 -7.73
C PRO A 90 1.50 9.05 -6.55
N SER A 91 1.94 8.63 -5.36
CA SER A 91 1.18 8.95 -4.13
C SER A 91 1.17 10.45 -3.88
N ILE A 92 0.18 10.91 -3.12
CA ILE A 92 0.06 12.33 -2.73
C ILE A 92 1.35 12.86 -2.06
N GLY A 93 1.99 12.03 -1.23
CA GLY A 93 3.26 12.37 -0.59
C GLY A 93 4.44 12.43 -1.57
N LYS A 94 4.46 11.60 -2.63
CA LYS A 94 5.47 11.68 -3.69
C LYS A 94 5.35 12.99 -4.48
N LEU A 95 4.12 13.36 -4.82
CA LEU A 95 3.81 14.63 -5.48
C LEU A 95 4.24 15.83 -4.61
N LYS A 96 3.87 15.85 -3.33
CA LYS A 96 4.31 16.92 -2.42
C LYS A 96 5.84 16.99 -2.33
N ASN A 97 6.50 15.84 -2.19
CA ASN A 97 7.96 15.78 -2.09
C ASN A 97 8.66 16.22 -3.38
N SER A 98 8.10 15.98 -4.58
CA SER A 98 8.71 16.47 -5.82
C SER A 98 8.68 17.99 -5.90
N LEU A 99 7.58 18.62 -5.47
CA LEU A 99 7.46 20.09 -5.41
C LEU A 99 8.47 20.70 -4.43
N VAL A 100 8.57 20.15 -3.22
CA VAL A 100 9.53 20.62 -2.20
C VAL A 100 10.98 20.41 -2.65
N LYS A 101 11.31 19.25 -3.24
CA LYS A 101 12.66 19.00 -3.78
C LYS A 101 13.02 19.96 -4.90
N PHE A 102 12.07 20.28 -5.78
CA PHE A 102 12.26 21.28 -6.81
C PHE A 102 12.56 22.65 -6.20
N TYR A 103 11.78 23.08 -5.21
CA TYR A 103 11.98 24.34 -4.51
C TYR A 103 13.37 24.43 -3.86
N ILE A 104 13.81 23.39 -3.15
CA ILE A 104 15.13 23.34 -2.53
C ILE A 104 16.24 23.42 -3.57
N LYS A 105 16.08 22.73 -4.71
CA LYS A 105 17.10 22.66 -5.76
C LYS A 105 17.23 23.95 -6.58
N HIS A 106 16.10 24.63 -6.84
CA HIS A 106 16.04 25.77 -7.75
C HIS A 106 15.80 27.10 -7.04
N HIS A 107 15.61 27.10 -5.71
CA HIS A 107 15.31 28.27 -4.88
C HIS A 107 14.11 29.10 -5.37
N ARG A 108 13.17 28.46 -6.07
CA ARG A 108 11.92 29.08 -6.55
C ARG A 108 10.78 28.07 -6.59
N SER A 109 9.54 28.56 -6.53
CA SER A 109 8.36 27.72 -6.72
C SER A 109 8.31 27.20 -8.17
N PRO A 110 7.93 25.93 -8.38
CA PRO A 110 7.70 25.40 -9.72
C PRO A 110 6.46 26.04 -10.35
N THR A 111 6.50 26.21 -11.65
CA THR A 111 5.37 26.63 -12.50
C THR A 111 4.76 25.42 -13.21
N VAL A 112 3.59 25.57 -13.82
CA VAL A 112 2.98 24.52 -14.65
C VAL A 112 3.93 24.12 -15.80
N ALA A 113 4.65 25.08 -16.40
CA ALA A 113 5.61 24.80 -17.47
C ALA A 113 6.78 23.92 -16.99
N ASP A 114 7.17 24.03 -15.71
CA ASP A 114 8.21 23.17 -15.14
C ASP A 114 7.79 21.69 -15.11
N CYS A 115 6.48 21.39 -15.06
CA CYS A 115 5.99 20.00 -15.10
C CYS A 115 6.18 19.32 -16.46
N LEU A 116 6.50 20.07 -17.51
CA LEU A 116 6.81 19.55 -18.84
C LEU A 116 8.29 19.16 -19.01
N HIS A 117 9.15 19.57 -18.08
CA HIS A 117 10.60 19.35 -18.15
C HIS A 117 11.05 18.13 -17.35
N LYS A 118 12.20 17.55 -17.71
CA LYS A 118 12.86 16.46 -16.95
C LYS A 118 13.60 17.02 -15.73
N ASN A 119 12.87 17.61 -14.79
CA ASN A 119 13.41 18.20 -13.56
C ASN A 119 12.97 17.46 -12.27
N GLY A 120 12.29 16.31 -12.42
CA GLY A 120 11.81 15.49 -11.32
C GLY A 120 10.40 15.83 -10.83
N LEU A 121 9.71 16.77 -11.49
CA LEU A 121 8.27 16.98 -11.31
C LEU A 121 7.46 15.95 -12.09
N TYR A 122 6.26 15.65 -11.59
CA TYR A 122 5.25 14.86 -12.29
C TYR A 122 4.43 15.73 -13.24
N ASN A 123 3.58 15.10 -14.06
CA ASN A 123 2.61 15.80 -14.88
C ASN A 123 1.64 16.63 -14.01
N ASP A 124 1.32 17.84 -14.44
CA ASP A 124 0.44 18.81 -13.77
C ASP A 124 -0.94 18.21 -13.42
N ARG A 125 -1.52 17.41 -14.34
CA ARG A 125 -2.79 16.68 -14.11
C ARG A 125 -2.73 15.71 -12.93
N SER A 126 -1.55 15.16 -12.63
CA SER A 126 -1.39 14.29 -11.46
C SER A 126 -1.57 15.09 -10.17
N TYR A 127 -1.05 16.32 -10.10
CA TYR A 127 -1.26 17.16 -8.92
C TYR A 127 -2.73 17.55 -8.76
N PHE A 128 -3.39 17.99 -9.84
CA PHE A 128 -4.81 18.34 -9.81
C PHE A 128 -5.70 17.16 -9.36
N ALA A 129 -5.49 15.98 -9.96
CA ALA A 129 -6.29 14.79 -9.64
C ALA A 129 -6.07 14.31 -8.20
N HIS A 130 -4.83 14.29 -7.71
CA HIS A 130 -4.52 13.76 -6.38
C HIS A 130 -4.78 14.75 -5.25
N PHE A 131 -4.54 16.04 -5.46
CA PHE A 131 -4.77 17.07 -4.44
C PHE A 131 -6.23 17.53 -4.43
N LYS A 132 -7.03 17.14 -5.44
CA LYS A 132 -8.42 17.55 -5.63
C LYS A 132 -8.57 19.08 -5.73
N VAL A 133 -7.65 19.70 -6.45
CA VAL A 133 -7.60 21.14 -6.68
C VAL A 133 -7.60 21.44 -8.18
N THR A 134 -8.05 22.64 -8.55
CA THR A 134 -8.20 23.05 -9.94
C THR A 134 -7.16 24.08 -10.38
N THR A 135 -6.48 24.75 -9.44
CA THR A 135 -5.49 25.77 -9.77
C THR A 135 -4.08 25.38 -9.31
N TRP A 136 -3.07 25.83 -10.04
CA TRP A 136 -1.67 25.58 -9.67
C TRP A 136 -1.27 26.30 -8.38
N ALA A 137 -1.89 27.44 -8.07
CA ALA A 137 -1.70 28.13 -6.80
C ALA A 137 -2.10 27.23 -5.62
N ASP A 138 -3.26 26.57 -5.72
CA ASP A 138 -3.72 25.64 -4.69
C ASP A 138 -2.82 24.41 -4.55
N VAL A 139 -2.20 23.95 -5.66
CA VAL A 139 -1.20 22.87 -5.63
C VAL A 139 0.03 23.29 -4.81
N LEU A 140 0.51 24.52 -5.00
CA LEU A 140 1.63 25.07 -4.25
C LEU A 140 1.28 25.26 -2.78
N GLU A 141 0.09 25.81 -2.48
CA GLU A 141 -0.41 25.98 -1.11
C GLU A 141 -0.56 24.64 -0.38
N TYR A 142 -1.06 23.60 -1.06
CA TYR A 142 -1.11 22.24 -0.51
C TYR A 142 0.27 21.70 -0.12
N ALA A 143 1.29 22.08 -0.90
CA ALA A 143 2.68 21.74 -0.62
C ALA A 143 3.34 22.67 0.43
N GLY A 144 2.68 23.77 0.82
CA GLY A 144 3.25 24.80 1.70
C GLY A 144 4.25 25.72 0.98
N LEU A 145 4.18 25.80 -0.35
CA LEU A 145 5.03 26.65 -1.19
C LEU A 145 4.31 27.95 -1.55
N ASN A 146 5.08 29.03 -1.66
CA ASN A 146 4.51 30.34 -1.96
C ASN A 146 4.02 30.41 -3.42
N SER A 147 2.77 30.83 -3.59
CA SER A 147 2.13 31.09 -4.87
C SER A 147 2.46 32.51 -5.31
N TYR A 148 3.15 32.66 -6.45
CA TYR A 148 3.49 33.97 -7.03
C TYR A 148 2.25 34.78 -7.44
N PHE A 149 1.05 34.18 -7.49
CA PHE A 149 -0.15 34.79 -8.05
C PHE A 149 -0.97 35.61 -7.03
N ARG A 150 -0.80 35.40 -5.72
CA ARG A 150 -1.61 36.09 -4.69
C ARG A 150 -0.98 37.39 -4.15
N ILE A 151 0.28 37.69 -4.50
CA ILE A 151 0.96 38.92 -4.04
C ILE A 151 0.40 40.16 -4.77
N THR A 152 0.04 40.03 -6.05
CA THR A 152 -0.45 41.14 -6.87
C THR A 152 -1.91 41.54 -6.60
N THR A 153 -2.69 40.75 -5.84
CA THR A 153 -4.09 41.10 -5.52
C THR A 153 -4.27 41.73 -4.13
N MET A 154 -3.20 41.97 -3.37
CA MET A 154 -3.28 42.59 -2.03
C MET A 154 -2.64 43.99 -1.96
N THR A 155 -2.19 44.54 -3.08
CA THR A 155 -1.72 45.93 -3.17
C THR A 155 -2.69 46.74 -4.01
N GLU A 156 -3.76 47.26 -3.39
CA GLU A 156 -4.38 48.57 -3.64
C GLU A 156 -5.73 48.66 -2.91
N SER A 157 -5.72 49.31 -1.74
CA SER A 157 -6.82 50.08 -1.15
C SER A 157 -6.22 51.22 -0.37
#